data_AF-A0A1G0LNZ6-F1
#
_entry.id   AF-A0A1G0LNZ6-F1
#
_cell.length_a   1.000
_cell.length_b   1.000
_cell.length_c   1.000
_cell.angle_alpha   90.00
_cell.angle_beta   90.00
_cell.angle_gamma   90.00
#
_symmetry.space_group_name_H-M   'P 1'
#
loop_
_entity.id
_entity.type
_entity.pdbx_description
1 polymer ?
#
loop_
_entity_poly.entity_id
_entity_poly.type
_entity_poly.pdbx_seq_one_letter_code
_entity_poly.pdbx_strand_id
1 'polypeptide(L)'
;MVDTNGARHVTVACVFCETLNRVNLAKADAGPKCGACGRPILLDRPLRVGDAVFDRVIADAEVPVVVDFYADWCGPCKVMAPVFDELAAELAGQALVLKLDTDRNQQTAMKFNVRGIPTLIVFKGGKETGRQVGVAPKQKLLELLTPS
;
A
#
# COMPACT_ATOMS: atom_id res chain seq x y z
N MET A 1 15.40 -3.67 -21.15
CA MET A 1 16.49 -3.43 -20.19
C MET A 1 15.85 -2.97 -18.91
N VAL A 2 15.78 -3.84 -17.90
CA VAL A 2 15.29 -3.45 -16.57
C VAL A 2 16.45 -2.70 -15.92
N ASP A 3 16.24 -1.43 -15.61
CA ASP A 3 17.24 -0.59 -14.98
C ASP A 3 17.57 -1.14 -13.59
N THR A 4 18.69 -1.85 -13.47
CA THR A 4 19.10 -2.54 -12.24
C THR A 4 19.77 -1.61 -11.23
N ASN A 5 19.79 -0.29 -11.48
CA ASN A 5 20.43 0.70 -10.60
C ASN A 5 19.53 1.89 -10.19
N GLY A 6 18.24 1.86 -10.54
CA GLY A 6 17.30 2.94 -10.22
C GLY A 6 16.84 2.87 -8.76
N ALA A 7 17.11 3.90 -7.97
CA ALA A 7 16.41 4.08 -6.71
C ALA A 7 14.89 4.00 -6.93
N ARG A 8 14.18 3.35 -6.01
CA ARG A 8 12.73 3.13 -6.09
C ARG A 8 12.07 3.88 -4.95
N HIS A 9 11.77 5.15 -5.15
CA HIS A 9 11.26 6.00 -4.10
C HIS A 9 9.75 5.84 -3.91
N VAL A 10 9.35 5.91 -2.64
CA VAL A 10 7.95 6.06 -2.24
C VAL A 10 7.85 7.12 -1.16
N THR A 11 6.68 7.76 -1.09
CA THR A 11 6.30 8.61 0.05
C THR A 11 5.40 7.80 0.97
N VAL A 12 5.75 7.68 2.25
CA VAL A 12 4.94 6.93 3.25
C VAL A 12 4.80 7.71 4.55
N ALA A 13 3.65 7.58 5.21
CA ALA A 13 3.42 8.15 6.52
C ALA A 13 4.03 7.24 7.61
N CYS A 14 4.71 7.84 8.59
CA CYS A 14 5.21 7.13 9.76
C CYS A 14 4.04 6.68 10.65
N VAL A 15 3.96 5.39 10.99
CA VAL A 15 2.90 4.84 11.86
C VAL A 15 2.93 5.34 13.30
N PHE A 16 3.95 6.10 13.70
CA PHE A 16 4.15 6.56 15.07
C PHE A 16 3.95 8.08 15.26
N CYS A 17 4.23 8.87 14.22
CA CYS A 17 4.18 10.33 14.30
C CYS A 17 3.61 10.99 13.04
N GLU A 18 3.12 10.19 12.10
CA GLU A 18 2.43 10.59 10.86
C GLU A 18 3.26 11.42 9.87
N THR A 19 4.49 11.77 10.21
CA THR A 19 5.42 12.45 9.32
C THR A 19 5.57 11.67 8.02
N LEU A 20 5.46 12.37 6.88
CA LEU A 20 5.74 11.80 5.57
C LEU A 20 7.25 11.63 5.38
N ASN A 21 7.65 10.45 4.92
CA ASN A 21 9.04 10.11 4.64
C ASN A 21 9.17 9.66 3.20
N ARG A 22 10.19 10.18 2.51
CA ARG A 22 10.62 9.63 1.22
C ARG A 22 11.58 8.47 1.50
N VAL A 23 11.22 7.28 1.06
CA VAL A 23 11.95 6.04 1.34
C VAL A 23 12.42 5.42 0.04
N ASN A 24 13.68 5.01 -0.01
CA ASN A 24 14.20 4.23 -1.13
C ASN A 24 13.99 2.73 -0.87
N LEU A 25 13.02 2.14 -1.56
CA LEU A 25 12.66 0.72 -1.43
C LEU A 25 13.78 -0.22 -1.88
N ALA A 26 14.73 0.23 -2.70
CA ALA A 26 15.90 -0.58 -3.04
C ALA A 26 16.85 -0.79 -1.84
N LYS A 27 16.62 -0.10 -0.71
CA LYS A 27 17.36 -0.25 0.55
C LYS A 27 16.42 -0.57 1.71
N ALA A 28 15.32 -1.30 1.45
CA ALA A 28 14.33 -1.64 2.47
C ALA A 28 14.94 -2.48 3.61
N ASP A 29 15.87 -3.38 3.27
CA ASP A 29 16.62 -4.24 4.19
C ASP A 29 17.56 -3.47 5.14
N ALA A 30 17.99 -2.26 4.75
CA ALA A 30 18.78 -1.37 5.60
C ALA A 30 17.99 -0.78 6.79
N GLY A 31 16.69 -1.05 6.91
CA GLY A 31 15.85 -0.63 8.02
C GLY A 31 15.64 0.89 8.06
N PRO A 32 14.95 1.47 7.05
CA PRO A 32 14.72 2.91 6.98
C PRO A 32 14.03 3.43 8.23
N LYS A 33 14.47 4.60 8.71
CA LYS A 33 13.92 5.27 9.90
C LYS A 33 13.19 6.53 9.50
N CYS A 34 12.20 6.90 10.29
CA CYS A 34 11.52 8.17 10.16
C CYS A 34 12.49 9.32 10.47
N GLY A 35 12.55 10.32 9.59
CA GLY A 35 13.42 11.49 9.75
C GLY A 35 13.02 12.42 10.90
N ALA A 36 11.78 12.32 11.41
CA ALA A 36 11.30 13.12 12.53
C ALA A 36 11.47 12.42 13.89
N CYS A 37 10.94 11.21 14.05
CA CYS A 37 10.93 10.51 15.35
C CYS A 37 11.99 9.40 15.49
N GLY A 38 12.75 9.09 14.44
CA GLY A 38 13.81 8.08 14.45
C GLY A 38 13.33 6.61 14.53
N ARG A 39 12.02 6.36 14.65
CA ARG A 39 11.45 5.01 14.68
C ARG A 39 11.48 4.35 13.28
N PRO A 40 11.49 3.01 13.21
CA PRO A 40 11.54 2.31 11.93
C PRO A 40 10.30 2.56 11.07
N ILE A 41 10.50 2.64 9.75
CA ILE A 41 9.44 2.53 8.75
C ILE A 41 9.26 1.04 8.45
N LEU A 42 8.08 0.51 8.78
CA LEU A 42 7.79 -0.92 8.72
C LEU A 42 7.26 -1.33 7.34
N LEU A 43 8.17 -1.53 6.38
CA LEU A 43 7.83 -1.86 4.99
C LEU A 43 7.41 -3.32 4.77
N ASP A 44 7.52 -4.17 5.78
CA ASP A 44 7.20 -5.60 5.79
C ASP A 44 5.73 -5.91 6.10
N ARG A 45 4.89 -4.87 6.23
CA ARG A 45 3.48 -4.96 6.60
C ARG A 45 2.66 -3.83 5.96
N PRO A 46 1.33 -3.97 5.83
CA PRO A 46 0.48 -2.95 5.25
C PRO A 46 0.55 -1.63 6.04
N LEU A 47 0.98 -0.55 5.38
CA LEU A 47 1.05 0.77 5.97
C LEU A 47 -0.31 1.48 5.89
N ARG A 48 -0.70 2.17 6.96
CA ARG A 48 -1.93 2.97 6.96
C ARG A 48 -1.74 4.21 6.08
N VAL A 49 -2.74 4.48 5.26
CA VAL A 49 -2.85 5.72 4.46
C VAL A 49 -4.23 6.30 4.68
N GLY A 50 -4.36 7.63 4.57
CA GLY A 50 -5.62 8.32 4.73
C GLY A 50 -5.81 9.45 3.73
N ASP A 51 -7.02 10.03 3.74
CA ASP A 51 -7.51 10.99 2.74
C ASP A 51 -6.52 12.15 2.49
N ALA A 52 -5.92 12.69 3.55
CA ALA A 52 -5.05 13.86 3.48
C ALA A 52 -3.80 13.68 2.59
N VAL A 53 -3.33 12.44 2.43
CA VAL A 53 -2.05 12.14 1.76
C VAL A 53 -2.17 11.09 0.65
N PHE A 54 -3.35 10.50 0.46
CA PHE A 54 -3.54 9.34 -0.42
C PHE A 54 -3.05 9.59 -1.84
N ASP A 55 -3.54 10.65 -2.48
CA ASP A 55 -3.22 10.98 -3.87
C ASP A 55 -1.73 11.18 -4.09
N ARG A 56 -1.08 11.86 -3.15
CA ARG A 56 0.37 12.07 -3.18
C ARG A 56 1.12 10.75 -3.06
N VAL A 57 0.73 9.90 -2.11
CA VAL A 57 1.40 8.61 -1.86
C VAL A 57 1.34 7.72 -3.11
N ILE A 58 0.18 7.62 -3.78
CA ILE A 58 0.06 6.78 -4.98
C ILE A 58 0.71 7.40 -6.23
N ALA A 59 0.78 8.73 -6.31
CA ALA A 59 1.38 9.44 -7.45
C ALA A 59 2.91 9.48 -7.37
N ASP A 60 3.47 9.71 -6.18
CA ASP A 60 4.92 9.79 -5.94
C ASP A 60 5.62 8.42 -6.00
N ALA A 61 4.86 7.31 -5.97
CA ALA A 61 5.42 5.97 -5.93
C ALA A 61 6.02 5.56 -7.29
N GLU A 62 7.32 5.27 -7.28
CA GLU A 62 8.07 4.73 -8.42
C GLU A 62 7.92 3.21 -8.58
N VAL A 63 7.09 2.59 -7.73
CA VAL A 63 6.75 1.15 -7.73
C VAL A 63 5.23 0.95 -7.77
N PRO A 64 4.74 -0.25 -8.09
CA PRO A 64 3.32 -0.57 -7.91
C PRO A 64 2.89 -0.37 -6.46
N VAL A 65 1.70 0.21 -6.27
CA VAL A 65 1.04 0.36 -4.96
C VAL A 65 -0.19 -0.51 -4.94
N VAL A 66 -0.38 -1.35 -3.93
CA VAL A 66 -1.64 -2.06 -3.70
C VAL A 66 -2.27 -1.56 -2.41
N VAL A 67 -3.56 -1.25 -2.46
CA VAL A 67 -4.30 -0.70 -1.32
C VAL A 67 -5.46 -1.62 -0.97
N ASP A 68 -5.53 -2.05 0.29
CA ASP A 68 -6.71 -2.68 0.88
C ASP A 68 -7.67 -1.64 1.49
N PHE A 69 -8.81 -1.46 0.85
CA PHE A 69 -9.93 -0.68 1.36
C PHE A 69 -10.79 -1.56 2.26
N TYR A 70 -10.77 -1.27 3.55
CA TYR A 70 -11.32 -2.15 4.58
C TYR A 70 -12.11 -1.37 5.65
N ALA A 71 -12.69 -2.09 6.62
CA ALA A 71 -13.20 -1.52 7.87
C ALA A 71 -13.00 -2.53 9.02
N ASP A 72 -12.87 -2.06 10.27
CA ASP A 72 -12.55 -2.92 11.42
C ASP A 72 -13.70 -3.90 11.78
N TRP A 73 -14.95 -3.55 11.47
CA TRP A 73 -16.13 -4.38 11.73
C TRP A 73 -16.38 -5.44 10.64
N CYS A 74 -15.71 -5.34 9.51
CA CYS A 74 -15.93 -6.19 8.34
C CYS A 74 -15.34 -7.59 8.52
N GLY A 75 -16.20 -8.61 8.65
CA GLY A 75 -15.80 -10.02 8.77
C GLY A 75 -14.88 -10.49 7.63
N PRO A 76 -15.27 -10.35 6.35
CA PRO A 76 -14.41 -10.71 5.22
C PRO A 76 -13.06 -9.99 5.21
N CYS A 77 -13.00 -8.74 5.66
CA CYS A 77 -11.76 -7.97 5.75
C CYS A 77 -10.79 -8.59 6.76
N LYS A 78 -11.30 -9.14 7.88
CA LYS A 78 -10.48 -9.88 8.87
C LYS A 78 -9.88 -11.16 8.28
N VAL A 79 -10.60 -11.82 7.36
CA VAL A 79 -10.07 -12.99 6.62
C VAL A 79 -9.00 -12.58 5.61
N MET A 80 -9.17 -11.41 4.98
CA MET A 80 -8.23 -10.87 4.01
C MET A 80 -6.92 -10.36 4.65
N ALA A 81 -7.00 -9.83 5.87
CA ALA A 81 -5.86 -9.23 6.59
C ALA A 81 -4.58 -10.10 6.64
N PRO A 82 -4.60 -11.37 7.08
CA PRO A 82 -3.37 -12.18 7.12
C PRO A 82 -2.78 -12.43 5.72
N VAL A 83 -3.62 -12.60 4.69
CA VAL A 83 -3.16 -12.75 3.30
C VAL A 83 -2.46 -11.48 2.82
N PHE A 84 -2.97 -10.33 3.23
CA PHE A 84 -2.41 -9.03 2.88
C PHE A 84 -1.13 -8.71 3.67
N ASP A 85 -1.02 -9.16 4.92
CA ASP A 85 0.21 -9.10 5.71
C ASP A 85 1.33 -9.97 5.08
N GLU A 86 1.01 -11.20 4.65
CA GLU A 86 1.95 -12.05 3.92
C GLU A 86 2.42 -11.42 2.61
N LEU A 87 1.48 -10.80 1.86
CA LEU A 87 1.81 -10.09 0.62
C LEU A 87 2.79 -8.95 0.88
N ALA A 88 2.57 -8.17 1.94
CA ALA A 88 3.47 -7.06 2.31
C ALA A 88 4.88 -7.55 2.67
N ALA A 89 4.98 -8.64 3.43
CA ALA A 89 6.27 -9.21 3.78
C ALA A 89 7.03 -9.72 2.55
N GLU A 90 6.34 -10.39 1.62
CA GLU A 90 6.94 -10.93 0.39
C GLU A 90 7.36 -9.84 -0.61
N LEU A 91 6.58 -8.75 -0.68
CA LEU A 91 6.82 -7.64 -1.60
C LEU A 91 7.65 -6.50 -0.99
N ALA A 92 8.20 -6.69 0.22
CA ALA A 92 9.04 -5.68 0.86
C ALA A 92 10.17 -5.24 -0.08
N GLY A 93 10.21 -3.93 -0.37
CA GLY A 93 11.19 -3.34 -1.29
C GLY A 93 10.85 -3.45 -2.79
N GLN A 94 9.78 -4.15 -3.17
CA GLN A 94 9.34 -4.35 -4.56
C GLN A 94 8.05 -3.61 -4.89
N ALA A 95 7.10 -3.57 -3.96
CA ALA A 95 5.85 -2.83 -4.07
C ALA A 95 5.54 -2.12 -2.75
N LEU A 96 4.66 -1.12 -2.82
CA LEU A 96 4.13 -0.48 -1.63
C LEU A 96 2.76 -1.10 -1.29
N VAL A 97 2.66 -1.67 -0.10
CA VAL A 97 1.41 -2.28 0.39
C VAL A 97 0.78 -1.37 1.44
N LEU A 98 -0.43 -0.89 1.14
CA LEU A 98 -1.15 0.07 1.98
C LEU A 98 -2.52 -0.47 2.38
N LYS A 99 -3.05 0.05 3.49
CA LYS A 99 -4.44 -0.16 3.90
C LYS A 99 -5.11 1.16 4.23
N LEU A 100 -6.38 1.29 3.83
CA LEU A 100 -7.21 2.47 4.06
C LEU A 100 -8.52 2.04 4.71
N ASP A 101 -8.76 2.59 5.90
CA ASP A 101 -10.00 2.39 6.64
C ASP A 101 -11.10 3.29 6.04
N THR A 102 -12.09 2.67 5.41
CA THR A 102 -13.15 3.37 4.67
C THR A 102 -14.10 4.17 5.56
N ASP A 103 -14.25 3.82 6.85
CA ASP A 103 -15.08 4.58 7.79
C ASP A 103 -14.46 5.96 8.08
N ARG A 104 -13.12 5.99 8.15
CA ARG A 104 -12.33 7.18 8.47
C ARG A 104 -11.91 8.00 7.25
N ASN A 105 -11.99 7.41 6.06
CA ASN A 105 -11.42 7.96 4.82
C ASN A 105 -12.44 7.89 3.69
N GLN A 106 -13.62 8.48 3.93
CA GLN A 106 -14.78 8.39 3.04
C GLN A 106 -14.52 9.08 1.71
N GLN A 107 -13.71 10.15 1.67
CA GLN A 107 -13.47 10.88 0.43
C GLN A 107 -12.70 10.01 -0.57
N THR A 108 -11.65 9.32 -0.12
CA THR A 108 -10.90 8.40 -0.98
C THR A 108 -11.75 7.20 -1.37
N ALA A 109 -12.50 6.61 -0.44
CA ALA A 109 -13.40 5.49 -0.73
C ALA A 109 -14.43 5.84 -1.82
N MET A 110 -15.05 7.03 -1.74
CA MET A 110 -15.96 7.55 -2.76
C MET A 110 -15.26 7.84 -4.07
N LYS A 111 -14.08 8.48 -4.05
CA LYS A 111 -13.28 8.81 -5.24
C LYS A 111 -12.98 7.58 -6.10
N PHE A 112 -12.62 6.47 -5.48
CA PHE A 112 -12.33 5.21 -6.18
C PHE A 112 -13.54 4.28 -6.32
N ASN A 113 -14.74 4.78 -6.02
CA ASN A 113 -16.01 4.06 -6.16
C ASN A 113 -15.98 2.70 -5.45
N VAL A 114 -15.51 2.69 -4.19
CA VAL A 114 -15.52 1.51 -3.33
C VAL A 114 -16.95 1.29 -2.81
N ARG A 115 -17.61 0.26 -3.35
CA ARG A 115 -19.02 -0.07 -3.03
C ARG A 115 -19.17 -1.28 -2.11
N GLY A 116 -18.07 -1.97 -1.82
CA GLY A 116 -18.02 -3.14 -0.96
C GLY A 116 -16.60 -3.34 -0.44
N ILE A 117 -16.47 -3.99 0.71
CA ILE A 117 -15.17 -4.22 1.36
C ILE A 117 -15.00 -5.72 1.71
N PRO A 118 -13.78 -6.26 1.63
CA PRO A 118 -12.56 -5.58 1.19
C PRO A 118 -12.60 -5.30 -0.32
N THR A 119 -12.03 -4.17 -0.73
CA THR A 119 -11.71 -3.89 -2.14
C THR A 119 -10.22 -3.61 -2.23
N LEU A 120 -9.53 -4.32 -3.11
CA LEU A 120 -8.11 -4.16 -3.35
C LEU A 120 -7.94 -3.43 -4.68
N ILE A 121 -7.15 -2.35 -4.68
CA ILE A 121 -6.87 -1.57 -5.91
C ILE A 121 -5.36 -1.46 -6.08
N VAL A 122 -4.89 -1.72 -7.30
CA VAL A 122 -3.50 -1.56 -7.71
C VAL A 122 -3.35 -0.24 -8.46
N PHE A 123 -2.35 0.54 -8.07
CA PHE A 123 -1.98 1.80 -8.70
C PHE A 123 -0.56 1.74 -9.26
N LYS A 124 -0.35 2.39 -10.40
CA LYS A 124 0.99 2.67 -10.97
C LYS A 124 1.01 4.12 -11.43
N GLY A 125 1.93 4.94 -10.91
CA GLY A 125 2.01 6.37 -11.21
C GLY A 125 0.70 7.11 -10.95
N GLY A 126 0.05 6.83 -9.83
CA GLY A 126 -1.23 7.42 -9.42
C GLY A 126 -2.48 6.95 -10.18
N LYS A 127 -2.35 6.03 -11.14
CA LYS A 127 -3.48 5.51 -11.94
C LYS A 127 -3.84 4.10 -11.51
N GLU A 128 -5.14 3.83 -11.42
CA GLU A 128 -5.66 2.47 -11.20
C GLU A 128 -5.31 1.59 -12.41
N THR A 129 -4.66 0.45 -12.15
CA THR A 129 -4.30 -0.55 -13.18
C THR A 129 -4.94 -1.90 -12.95
N GLY A 130 -5.55 -2.14 -11.79
CA GLY A 130 -6.19 -3.39 -11.46
C GLY A 130 -7.02 -3.29 -10.19
N ARG A 131 -8.05 -4.13 -10.08
CA ARG A 131 -8.99 -4.15 -8.97
C ARG A 131 -9.43 -5.57 -8.67
N GLN A 132 -9.60 -5.87 -7.38
CA GLN A 132 -10.25 -7.09 -6.88
C GLN A 132 -11.24 -6.71 -5.79
N VAL A 133 -12.47 -7.20 -5.88
CA VAL A 133 -13.50 -7.01 -4.86
C VAL A 133 -13.69 -8.31 -4.09
N GLY A 134 -13.78 -8.23 -2.77
CA GLY A 134 -13.92 -9.39 -1.89
C GLY A 134 -12.59 -10.10 -1.59
N VAL A 135 -12.70 -11.17 -0.80
CA VAL A 135 -11.55 -11.99 -0.38
C VAL A 135 -10.96 -12.70 -1.60
N ALA A 136 -9.63 -12.70 -1.70
CA ALA A 136 -8.91 -13.40 -2.74
C ALA A 136 -7.62 -14.04 -2.18
N PRO A 137 -7.15 -15.15 -2.78
CA PRO A 137 -5.87 -15.75 -2.39
C PRO A 137 -4.71 -14.84 -2.81
N LYS A 138 -3.58 -14.92 -2.09
CA LYS A 138 -2.36 -14.14 -2.35
C LYS A 138 -1.92 -14.19 -3.82
N GLN A 139 -1.97 -15.37 -4.44
CA GLN A 139 -1.60 -15.56 -5.85
C GLN A 139 -2.37 -14.63 -6.79
N LYS A 140 -3.67 -14.43 -6.53
CA LYS A 140 -4.49 -13.53 -7.34
C LYS A 140 -4.03 -12.08 -7.24
N LEU A 141 -3.51 -11.68 -6.08
CA LEU A 141 -3.00 -10.33 -5.84
C LEU A 141 -1.67 -10.10 -6.55
N LEU A 142 -0.80 -11.11 -6.54
CA LEU A 142 0.45 -11.09 -7.29
C LEU A 142 0.21 -10.92 -8.79
N GLU A 143 -0.78 -11.62 -9.35
CA GLU A 143 -1.19 -11.47 -10.76
C GLU A 143 -1.63 -10.03 -11.09
N LEU A 144 -2.33 -9.35 -10.19
CA LEU A 144 -2.77 -7.96 -10.41
C LEU A 144 -1.62 -6.95 -10.41
N LEU A 145 -0.50 -7.28 -9.76
CA LEU A 145 0.68 -6.42 -9.66
C LEU A 145 1.59 -6.55 -10.88
N THR A 146 1.62 -7.73 -11.51
CA THR A 146 2.34 -7.97 -12.76
C THR A 146 1.63 -7.31 -13.95
N PRO A 147 2.31 -6.46 -14.74
CA PRO A 147 1.75 -5.97 -15.99
C PRO A 147 1.53 -7.14 -16.97
N SER A 148 0.42 -7.11 -17.70
CA SER A 148 0.17 -7.97 -18.87
C SER A 148 1.05 -7.57 -20.05
#